data_AF-E2ANU8-F1
#
_entry.id   AF-E2ANU8-F1
#
_cell.length_a   1.000
_cell.length_b   1.000
_cell.length_c   1.000
_cell.angle_alpha   90.00
_cell.angle_beta   90.00
_cell.angle_gamma   90.00
#
_symmetry.space_group_name_H-M   'P 1'
#
loop_
_entity.id
_entity.type
_entity.pdbx_description
1 polymer ?
#
loop_
_entity_poly.entity_id
_entity_poly.type
_entity_poly.pdbx_seq_one_letter_code
_entity_poly.pdbx_strand_id
1 'polypeptide(L)' 'KHPMKYKLNTIYSLVDRAILLADSQFHAKNIDTVKRILSNNCFPSQIINRYVQKRLQFLKH' A
#
# COMPACT_ATOMS: atom_id res chain seq x y z
N LYS A 1 2.21 12.95 -19.30
CA LYS A 1 2.44 12.92 -17.83
C LYS A 1 1.28 12.16 -17.19
N HIS A 2 1.50 11.00 -16.54
CA HIS A 2 0.44 10.12 -16.03
C HIS A 2 0.27 10.24 -14.50
N PRO A 3 -0.63 11.11 -13.99
CA PRO A 3 -0.86 11.29 -12.55
C PRO A 3 -1.31 10.00 -11.84
N MET A 4 -1.98 9.09 -12.54
CA MET A 4 -2.35 7.78 -12.01
C MET A 4 -1.16 6.87 -11.73
N LYS A 5 -0.14 6.85 -12.61
CA LYS A 5 1.05 5.99 -12.42
C LYS A 5 1.83 6.41 -11.17
N TYR A 6 1.93 7.72 -10.93
CA TYR A 6 2.58 8.23 -9.72
C TYR A 6 1.83 7.81 -8.45
N LYS A 7 0.50 7.99 -8.41
CA LYS A 7 -0.35 7.54 -7.30
C LYS A 7 -0.19 6.04 -7.00
N LEU A 8 -0.12 5.21 -8.04
CA LEU A 8 0.10 3.77 -7.88
C LEU A 8 1.48 3.44 -7.34
N ASN A 9 2.53 4.09 -7.84
CA ASN A 9 3.89 3.92 -7.32
C ASN A 9 3.98 4.31 -5.84
N THR A 10 3.27 5.36 -5.40
CA THR A 10 3.20 5.73 -3.99
C THR A 10 2.56 4.61 -3.15
N ILE A 11 1.43 4.05 -3.59
CA ILE A 11 0.79 2.94 -2.88
C ILE A 11 1.73 1.74 -2.78
N TYR A 12 2.34 1.33 -3.89
CA TYR A 12 3.23 0.17 -3.92
C TYR A 12 4.48 0.35 -3.07
N SER A 13 5.14 1.51 -3.15
CA SER A 13 6.34 1.76 -2.34
C SER A 13 6.06 1.76 -0.83
N LEU A 14 4.89 2.23 -0.39
CA LEU A 14 4.49 2.15 1.01
C LEU A 14 4.19 0.72 1.45
N VAL A 15 3.48 -0.06 0.63
CA VAL A 15 3.20 -1.48 0.91
C VAL A 15 4.48 -2.30 0.95
N ASP A 16 5.40 -2.07 0.01
CA ASP A 16 6.68 -2.78 -0.05
C ASP A 16 7.49 -2.53 1.22
N ARG A 17 7.58 -1.28 1.69
CA ARG A 17 8.26 -0.97 2.95
C ARG A 17 7.57 -1.62 4.15
N ALA A 18 6.25 -1.64 4.18
CA ALA A 18 5.47 -2.24 5.27
C ALA A 18 5.67 -3.76 5.41
N ILE A 19 6.04 -4.45 4.32
CA ILE A 19 6.19 -5.91 4.24
C ILE A 19 7.66 -6.34 4.20
N LEU A 20 8.50 -5.71 3.38
CA LEU A 20 9.88 -6.13 3.15
C LEU A 20 10.85 -5.69 4.25
N LEU A 21 10.55 -4.60 4.97
CA LEU A 21 11.45 -4.04 5.99
C LEU A 21 11.03 -4.36 7.42
N ALA A 22 9.83 -4.91 7.61
CA ALA A 22 9.27 -5.21 8.93
C ALA A 22 9.14 -6.71 9.13
N ASP A 23 9.20 -7.14 10.40
CA ASP A 23 8.85 -8.50 10.78
C ASP A 23 7.37 -8.79 10.46
N SER A 24 7.10 -10.00 10.00
CA SER A 24 5.78 -10.56 9.72
C SER A 24 4.73 -10.28 10.80
N GLN A 25 5.13 -10.27 12.08
CA GLN A 25 4.23 -9.96 13.20
C GLN A 25 3.65 -8.53 13.15
N PHE A 26 4.35 -7.59 12.48
CA PHE A 26 3.93 -6.19 12.34
C PHE A 26 3.26 -5.89 11.00
N HIS A 27 3.27 -6.81 10.04
CA HIS A 27 2.75 -6.56 8.68
C HIS A 27 1.30 -6.09 8.68
N ALA A 28 0.43 -6.73 9.47
CA ALA A 28 -0.98 -6.33 9.55
C ALA A 28 -1.16 -4.88 10.05
N LYS A 29 -0.45 -4.52 11.12
CA LYS A 29 -0.47 -3.16 11.70
C LYS A 29 0.13 -2.13 10.75
N ASN A 30 1.22 -2.48 10.06
CA ASN A 30 1.86 -1.61 9.08
C ASN A 30 0.95 -1.36 7.87
N ILE A 31 0.23 -2.38 7.40
CA ILE A 31 -0.74 -2.21 6.31
C ILE A 31 -1.93 -1.34 6.73
N ASP A 32 -2.46 -1.48 7.94
CA ASP A 32 -3.48 -0.54 8.46
C ASP A 32 -2.97 0.91 8.45
N THR A 33 -1.73 1.10 8.90
CA THR A 33 -1.06 2.40 8.93
C THR A 33 -0.92 2.98 7.52
N VAL A 34 -0.48 2.18 6.55
CA VAL A 34 -0.39 2.59 5.14
C VAL A 34 -1.75 2.99 4.58
N LYS A 35 -2.81 2.21 4.84
CA LYS A 35 -4.18 2.54 4.41
C LYS A 35 -4.64 3.87 5.01
N ARG A 36 -4.36 4.12 6.29
CA ARG A 36 -4.69 5.36 6.98
C ARG A 36 -3.95 6.56 6.38
N ILE A 37 -2.64 6.43 6.14
CA ILE A 37 -1.83 7.48 5.49
C ILE A 37 -2.40 7.81 4.11
N LEU A 38 -2.70 6.79 3.29
CA LEU A 38 -3.25 7.00 1.95
C LEU A 38 -4.63 7.67 2.00
N SER A 39 -5.50 7.24 2.93
CA SER A 39 -6.83 7.83 3.13
C SER A 39 -6.71 9.31 3.53
N ASN A 40 -5.79 9.64 4.43
CA ASN A 40 -5.52 11.01 4.86
C ASN A 40 -4.98 11.89 3.72
N ASN A 41 -4.38 11.29 2.69
CA ASN A 41 -3.90 11.97 1.49
C ASN A 41 -4.96 11.98 0.35
N CYS A 42 -6.24 11.85 0.68
CA CYS A 42 -7.37 11.89 -0.25
C CYS A 42 -7.32 10.82 -1.35
N PHE A 43 -6.67 9.67 -1.10
CA PHE A 43 -6.79 8.54 -2.00
C PHE A 43 -8.16 7.87 -1.81
N PRO A 44 -8.89 7.55 -2.89
CA PRO A 44 -10.17 6.84 -2.75
C PRO A 44 -9.97 5.46 -2.11
N SER A 45 -10.79 5.12 -1.11
CA SER A 45 -10.70 3.85 -0.37
C SER A 45 -10.76 2.62 -1.28
N GLN A 46 -11.55 2.67 -2.35
CA GLN A 46 -11.63 1.63 -3.38
C GLN A 46 -10.28 1.40 -4.08
N ILE A 47 -9.57 2.48 -4.41
CA ILE A 47 -8.24 2.42 -5.03
C ILE A 47 -7.24 1.88 -4.03
N ILE A 48 -7.24 2.39 -2.79
CA ILE A 48 -6.35 1.91 -1.72
C ILE A 48 -6.49 0.40 -1.55
N ASN A 49 -7.70 -0.08 -1.28
CA ASN A 49 -7.92 -1.51 -1.02
C ASN A 49 -7.56 -2.38 -2.22
N ARG A 50 -7.96 -1.99 -3.44
CA ARG A 50 -7.67 -2.74 -4.66
C ARG A 50 -6.16 -2.90 -4.89
N TYR A 51 -5.41 -1.81 -4.79
CA TYR A 51 -3.98 -1.82 -5.14
C TYR A 51 -3.08 -2.30 -4.01
N VAL A 52 -3.47 -2.08 -2.74
CA VAL A 52 -2.79 -2.72 -1.60
C VAL A 52 -2.93 -4.23 -1.68
N GLN A 53 -4.15 -4.76 -1.90
CA GLN A 53 -4.36 -6.20 -2.01
C GLN A 53 -3.61 -6.79 -3.21
N LYS A 54 -3.66 -6.12 -4.38
CA LYS A 54 -2.90 -6.55 -5.56
C LYS A 54 -1.41 -6.64 -5.28
N ARG A 55 -0.84 -5.68 -4.52
CA ARG A 55 0.58 -5.69 -4.19
C ARG A 55 0.93 -6.77 -3.16
N LEU A 56 0.08 -6.98 -2.15
CA LEU A 56 0.26 -8.07 -1.18
C LEU A 56 0.24 -9.44 -1.83
N GLN A 57 -0.65 -9.67 -2.81
CA GLN A 57 -0.67 -10.93 -3.57
C GLN A 57 0.60 -11.12 -4.40
N PHE A 58 1.15 -10.04 -4.96
CA PHE A 58 2.41 -10.07 -5.69
C PHE A 58 3.62 -10.39 -4.80
N LEU A 59 3.64 -9.90 -3.55
CA LEU A 59 4.74 -10.14 -2.60
C LEU A 59 4.65 -11.49 -1.86
N LYS A 60 3.51 -12.18 -1.92
CA LYS A 60 3.31 -13.50 -1.32
C LYS A 60 3.82 -14.66 -2.19
N HIS A 61 4.11 -14.39 -3.46
CA HIS A 61 4.80 -15.28 -4.39
C HIS A 61 6.27 -14.91 -4.46
#